data_AF-A0A965J7G5-F1
#
_entry.id   AF-A0A965J7G5-F1
#
_cell.length_a   1.000
_cell.length_b   1.000
_cell.length_c   1.000
_cell.angle_alpha   90.00
_cell.angle_beta   90.00
_cell.angle_gamma   90.00
#
_symmetry.space_group_name_H-M   'P 1'
#
loop_
_entity.id
_entity.type
_entity.pdbx_description
1 polymer ?
#
loop_
_entity_poly.entity_id
_entity_poly.type
_entity_poly.pdbx_seq_one_letter_code
_entity_poly.pdbx_strand_id
1 'polypeptide(L)'
;MAVDRLENIVSLSKRRGFVFPSSEIYGGLRASWDYGPLGVEVKNNVKRQWWKSMVMGREDVVGLDSSVILAREVWEASGHVATFSDPLTECTACHKRYRADHLEEQYEAKHGKKLASLADMNCPACGNKG
;
A
#
# COMPACT_ATOMS: atom_id res chain seq x y z
N MET A 1 22.39 -15.24 -10.36
CA MET A 1 20.99 -14.80 -10.56
C MET A 1 21.02 -13.30 -10.77
N ALA A 2 20.37 -12.78 -11.82
CA ALA A 2 20.29 -11.33 -11.99
C ALA A 2 19.49 -10.78 -10.81
N VAL A 3 20.09 -9.91 -10.00
CA VAL A 3 19.39 -9.21 -8.92
C VAL A 3 18.25 -8.44 -9.57
N ASP A 4 17.03 -8.62 -9.06
CA ASP A 4 15.87 -7.97 -9.62
C ASP A 4 16.07 -6.44 -9.59
N ARG A 5 15.58 -5.74 -10.63
CA ARG A 5 15.78 -4.29 -10.75
C ARG A 5 15.20 -3.57 -9.54
N LEU A 6 14.08 -4.06 -9.00
CA LEU A 6 13.46 -3.48 -7.81
C LEU A 6 14.32 -3.71 -6.56
N GLU A 7 14.88 -4.92 -6.38
CA GLU A 7 15.79 -5.23 -5.27
C GLU A 7 17.02 -4.31 -5.26
N ASN A 8 17.58 -4.02 -6.45
CA ASN A 8 18.68 -3.07 -6.59
C ASN A 8 18.29 -1.65 -6.15
N ILE A 9 17.09 -1.19 -6.52
CA ILE A 9 16.56 0.11 -6.11
C ILE A 9 16.36 0.16 -4.60
N VAL A 10 15.71 -0.84 -4.02
CA VAL A 10 15.47 -0.93 -2.57
C VAL A 10 16.79 -0.92 -1.79
N SER A 11 17.77 -1.72 -2.24
CA SER A 11 19.11 -1.77 -1.66
C SER A 11 19.84 -0.43 -1.74
N LEU A 12 19.73 0.28 -2.87
CA LEU A 12 20.32 1.61 -3.03
C LEU A 12 19.63 2.64 -2.12
N SER A 13 18.29 2.65 -2.10
CA SER A 13 17.49 3.56 -1.27
C SER A 13 17.84 3.44 0.21
N LYS A 14 18.01 2.20 0.70
CA LYS A 14 18.44 1.94 2.07
C LYS A 14 19.88 2.42 2.30
N ARG A 15 20.84 1.99 1.45
CA ARG A 15 22.27 2.33 1.61
C ARG A 15 22.58 3.83 1.50
N ARG A 16 21.76 4.58 0.77
CA ARG A 16 21.97 6.03 0.52
C ARG A 16 21.11 6.93 1.39
N GLY A 17 20.32 6.38 2.33
CA GLY A 17 19.53 7.21 3.25
C GLY A 17 18.32 7.88 2.61
N PHE A 18 17.66 7.18 1.68
CA PHE A 18 16.37 7.62 1.15
C PHE A 18 15.21 7.13 2.01
N VAL A 19 15.03 5.82 2.14
CA VAL A 19 13.88 5.23 2.82
C VAL A 19 14.33 3.99 3.60
N PHE A 20 13.80 3.85 4.81
CA PHE A 20 14.05 2.73 5.72
C PHE A 20 12.73 2.08 6.13
N PRO A 21 12.67 0.75 6.34
CA PRO A 21 11.55 0.12 7.05
C PRO A 21 11.39 0.77 8.43
N SER A 22 10.18 1.19 8.78
CA SER A 22 9.97 1.82 10.08
C SER A 22 10.16 0.80 11.20
N SER A 23 10.75 1.24 12.32
CA SER A 23 11.02 0.36 13.48
C SER A 23 11.89 -0.87 13.14
N GLU A 24 12.81 -0.74 12.17
CA GLU A 24 13.63 -1.86 11.65
C GLU A 24 14.35 -2.63 12.77
N ILE A 25 14.93 -1.93 13.75
CA ILE A 25 15.67 -2.56 14.86
C ILE A 25 14.79 -3.38 15.82
N TYR A 26 13.46 -3.24 15.70
CA TYR A 26 12.46 -3.97 16.49
C TYR A 26 11.68 -5.00 15.65
N GLY A 27 12.17 -5.36 14.46
CA GLY A 27 11.52 -6.32 13.56
C GLY A 27 10.65 -5.69 12.48
N GLY A 28 10.57 -4.36 12.44
CA GLY A 28 9.86 -3.62 11.41
C GLY A 28 8.35 -3.56 11.62
N LEU A 29 7.74 -2.44 11.23
CA LEU A 29 6.29 -2.32 11.14
C LEU A 29 5.87 -2.46 9.67
N ARG A 30 4.97 -3.41 9.39
CA ARG A 30 4.52 -3.67 8.02
C ARG A 30 3.79 -2.43 7.48
N ALA A 31 4.05 -2.12 6.22
CA ALA A 31 3.43 -1.00 5.49
C ALA A 31 3.76 0.40 6.07
N SER A 32 4.86 0.54 6.80
CA SER A 32 5.37 1.84 7.24
C SER A 32 6.86 2.01 6.97
N TRP A 33 7.25 3.24 6.68
CA TRP A 33 8.61 3.60 6.29
C TRP A 33 9.01 4.97 6.81
N ASP A 34 10.29 5.10 7.14
CA ASP A 34 10.90 6.35 7.59
C ASP A 34 11.76 6.93 6.46
N TYR A 35 11.61 8.23 6.20
CA TYR A 35 12.43 8.93 5.20
C TYR A 35 13.74 9.39 5.83
N GLY A 36 14.87 8.95 5.26
CA GLY A 36 16.20 9.39 5.64
C GLY A 36 16.56 10.78 5.11
N PRO A 37 17.81 11.24 5.31
CA PRO A 37 18.25 12.59 4.95
C PRO A 37 18.02 12.95 3.47
N LEU A 38 18.35 12.06 2.54
CA LEU A 38 18.09 12.31 1.11
C LEU A 38 16.62 12.11 0.76
N GLY A 39 15.94 11.21 1.45
CA GLY A 39 14.52 10.94 1.23
C GLY A 39 13.62 12.11 1.59
N VAL A 40 13.90 12.78 2.71
CA VAL A 40 13.13 13.96 3.13
C VAL A 40 13.31 15.12 2.15
N GLU A 41 14.52 15.33 1.63
CA GLU A 41 14.80 16.36 0.62
C GLU A 41 14.08 16.07 -0.70
N VAL A 42 14.14 14.84 -1.20
CA VAL A 42 13.40 14.46 -2.42
C VAL A 42 11.89 14.60 -2.21
N LYS A 43 11.35 14.09 -1.09
CA LYS A 43 9.93 14.21 -0.77
C LYS A 43 9.49 15.67 -0.73
N ASN A 44 10.24 16.53 -0.05
CA ASN A 44 9.93 17.95 0.07
C ASN A 44 10.05 18.67 -1.27
N ASN A 45 11.05 18.33 -2.10
CA ASN A 45 11.19 18.87 -3.45
C ASN A 45 9.97 18.54 -4.31
N VAL A 46 9.52 17.29 -4.31
CA VAL A 46 8.32 16.87 -5.06
C VAL A 46 7.08 17.64 -4.57
N LYS A 47 6.87 17.71 -3.24
CA LYS A 47 5.75 18.48 -2.66
C LYS A 47 5.77 19.96 -3.08
N ARG A 48 6.94 20.61 -3.01
CA ARG A 48 7.12 22.01 -3.41
C ARG A 48 6.84 22.24 -4.89
N GLN A 49 7.36 21.37 -5.76
CA GLN A 49 7.11 21.49 -7.20
C GLN A 49 5.64 21.28 -7.54
N TRP A 50 5.00 20.28 -6.92
CA TRP A 50 3.56 20.05 -7.09
C TRP A 50 2.75 21.28 -6.65
N TRP A 51 3.05 21.85 -5.47
CA TRP A 51 2.35 23.04 -4.97
C TRP A 51 2.51 24.25 -5.89
N LYS A 52 3.74 24.50 -6.36
CA LYS A 52 4.02 25.57 -7.32
C LYS A 52 3.22 25.40 -8.61
N SER A 53 3.13 24.17 -9.11
CA SER A 53 2.46 23.86 -10.38
C SER A 53 0.94 23.95 -10.27
N MET A 54 0.38 23.33 -9.22
CA MET A 54 -1.06 23.09 -9.10
C MET A 54 -1.80 24.21 -8.36
N VAL A 55 -1.16 24.84 -7.37
CA VAL A 55 -1.81 25.85 -6.53
C VAL A 55 -1.35 27.25 -6.94
N MET A 56 -0.04 27.50 -7.03
CA MET A 56 0.45 28.85 -7.37
C MET A 56 0.34 29.19 -8.87
N GLY A 57 0.42 28.18 -9.73
CA GLY A 57 0.40 28.35 -11.19
C GLY A 57 -0.99 28.41 -11.80
N ARG A 58 -2.04 28.25 -10.99
CA ARG A 58 -3.43 28.17 -11.43
C ARG A 58 -4.30 29.14 -10.64
N GLU A 59 -5.19 29.84 -11.32
CA GLU A 59 -6.11 30.80 -10.69
C GLU A 59 -7.34 30.12 -10.06
N ASP A 60 -7.58 28.85 -10.39
CA ASP A 60 -8.77 28.08 -10.00
C ASP A 60 -8.54 27.08 -8.86
N VAL A 61 -7.38 27.14 -8.20
CA VAL A 61 -7.01 26.21 -7.11
C VAL A 61 -6.53 27.00 -5.89
N VAL A 62 -7.11 26.69 -4.72
CA VAL A 62 -6.73 27.32 -3.44
C VAL A 62 -6.06 26.31 -2.51
N GLY A 63 -5.05 26.79 -1.77
CA GLY A 63 -4.38 25.98 -0.75
C GLY A 63 -5.21 25.85 0.52
N LEU A 64 -5.24 24.65 1.10
CA LEU A 64 -5.92 24.34 2.36
C LEU A 64 -5.06 23.35 3.16
N ASP A 65 -5.04 23.50 4.48
CA ASP A 65 -4.48 22.53 5.43
C ASP A 65 -5.56 22.14 6.45
N SER A 66 -5.82 20.85 6.61
CA SER A 66 -6.95 20.32 7.38
C SER A 66 -6.48 19.32 8.44
N SER A 67 -7.30 19.12 9.48
CA SER A 67 -6.99 18.15 10.52
C SER A 67 -7.11 16.71 10.00
N VAL A 68 -6.20 15.84 10.45
CA VAL A 68 -6.25 14.40 10.13
C VAL A 68 -7.40 13.71 10.88
N ILE A 69 -7.68 14.16 12.10
CA ILE A 69 -8.79 13.65 12.91
C ILE A 69 -10.04 14.45 12.53
N LEU A 70 -11.07 13.73 12.08
CA LEU A 70 -12.35 14.28 11.64
C LEU A 70 -13.50 13.66 12.46
N ALA A 71 -14.61 14.39 12.58
CA ALA A 71 -15.84 13.87 13.16
C ALA A 71 -16.38 12.69 12.33
N ARG A 72 -17.06 11.74 12.99
CA ARG A 72 -17.53 10.49 12.37
C ARG A 72 -18.49 10.76 11.21
N GLU A 73 -19.35 11.76 11.36
CA GLU A 73 -20.39 12.16 10.42
C GLU A 73 -19.81 12.54 9.04
N VAL A 74 -18.57 13.03 9.00
CA VAL A 74 -17.86 13.33 7.74
C VAL A 74 -17.56 12.04 6.95
N TRP A 75 -17.15 10.98 7.65
CA TRP A 75 -16.88 9.67 7.04
C TRP A 75 -18.15 8.95 6.60
N GLU A 76 -19.25 9.17 7.32
CA GLU A 76 -20.57 8.63 6.96
C GLU A 76 -21.13 9.35 5.73
N ALA A 77 -21.15 10.70 5.75
CA ALA A 77 -21.67 11.51 4.65
C ALA A 77 -20.88 11.32 3.35
N SER A 78 -19.56 11.10 3.44
CA SER A 78 -18.73 10.77 2.28
C SER A 78 -18.84 9.33 1.80
N GLY A 79 -19.57 8.47 2.51
CA GLY A 79 -19.76 7.05 2.18
C GLY A 79 -18.62 6.12 2.59
N HIS A 80 -17.49 6.64 3.08
CA HIS A 80 -16.32 5.83 3.45
C HIS A 80 -16.65 4.73 4.45
N VAL A 81 -17.53 5.00 5.43
CA VAL A 81 -17.94 4.00 6.43
C VAL A 81 -18.62 2.79 5.78
N ALA A 82 -19.35 3.00 4.68
CA ALA A 82 -20.08 1.93 4.00
C ALA A 82 -19.24 1.22 2.92
N THR A 83 -18.35 1.94 2.24
CA THR A 83 -17.73 1.43 0.99
C THR A 83 -16.22 1.27 1.04
N PHE A 84 -15.51 1.90 1.98
CA PHE A 84 -14.05 1.84 2.03
C PHE A 84 -13.55 0.60 2.79
N SER A 85 -13.84 -0.57 2.23
CA SER A 85 -13.37 -1.86 2.74
C SER A 85 -12.86 -2.75 1.60
N ASP A 86 -11.82 -3.53 1.90
CA ASP A 86 -11.30 -4.55 1.00
C ASP A 86 -11.89 -5.92 1.36
N PRO A 87 -12.24 -6.78 0.39
CA PRO A 87 -12.74 -8.11 0.66
C PRO A 87 -11.62 -8.99 1.24
N LEU A 88 -11.81 -9.44 2.48
CA LEU A 88 -10.83 -10.27 3.20
C LEU A 88 -11.36 -11.70 3.33
N THR A 89 -10.51 -12.67 3.04
CA THR A 89 -10.77 -14.09 3.28
C THR A 89 -9.72 -14.69 4.22
N GLU A 90 -10.06 -15.73 4.95
CA GLU A 90 -9.19 -16.38 5.93
C GLU A 90 -9.11 -17.89 5.63
N CYS A 91 -7.90 -18.43 5.60
CA CYS A 91 -7.72 -19.88 5.54
C CYS A 91 -8.04 -20.48 6.92
N THR A 92 -9.04 -21.35 7.00
CA THR A 92 -9.49 -21.98 8.24
C THR A 92 -8.46 -22.94 8.85
N ALA A 93 -7.46 -23.37 8.08
CA ALA A 93 -6.40 -24.26 8.56
C ALA A 93 -5.21 -23.53 9.21
N CYS A 94 -4.83 -22.35 8.71
CA CYS A 94 -3.67 -21.61 9.22
C CYS A 94 -4.00 -20.18 9.71
N HIS A 95 -5.27 -19.78 9.64
CA HIS A 95 -5.80 -18.47 10.05
C HIS A 95 -5.10 -17.27 9.40
N LYS A 96 -4.38 -17.48 8.30
CA LYS A 96 -3.81 -16.38 7.51
C LYS A 96 -4.92 -15.73 6.71
N ARG A 97 -4.92 -14.40 6.77
CA ARG A 97 -5.86 -13.54 6.06
C ARG A 97 -5.26 -13.02 4.77
N TYR A 98 -6.09 -12.99 3.74
CA TYR A 98 -5.72 -12.59 2.40
C TYR A 98 -6.78 -11.65 1.85
N ARG A 99 -6.33 -10.70 1.04
CA ARG A 99 -7.18 -9.95 0.15
C ARG A 99 -7.72 -10.89 -0.93
N ALA A 100 -9.04 -11.05 -0.97
CA ALA A 100 -9.72 -12.01 -1.82
C ALA A 100 -9.49 -11.71 -3.31
N ASP A 101 -9.57 -10.43 -3.68
CA ASP A 101 -9.27 -9.91 -5.00
C ASP A 101 -7.84 -10.24 -5.45
N HIS A 102 -6.85 -10.06 -4.57
CA HIS A 102 -5.47 -10.43 -4.89
C HIS A 102 -5.29 -11.93 -5.14
N LEU A 103 -6.02 -12.79 -4.43
CA LEU A 103 -5.97 -14.23 -4.65
C LEU A 103 -6.57 -14.59 -6.01
N GLU A 104 -7.72 -14.01 -6.35
CA GLU A 104 -8.37 -14.19 -7.64
C GLU A 104 -7.49 -13.73 -8.80
N GLU A 105 -6.90 -12.53 -8.70
CA GLU A 105 -5.96 -11.99 -9.69
C GLU A 105 -4.73 -12.89 -9.87
N GLN A 106 -4.15 -13.40 -8.78
CA GLN A 106 -3.01 -14.31 -8.86
C GLN A 106 -3.37 -15.65 -9.49
N TYR A 107 -4.58 -16.15 -9.25
CA TYR A 107 -5.08 -17.35 -9.89
C TYR A 107 -5.28 -17.14 -11.39
N GLU A 108 -5.93 -16.04 -11.76
CA GLU A 108 -6.16 -15.65 -13.16
C GLU A 108 -4.84 -15.50 -13.92
N ALA A 109 -3.85 -14.82 -13.33
CA ALA A 109 -2.54 -14.66 -13.94
C ALA A 109 -1.79 -15.99 -14.16
N LYS A 110 -1.99 -16.99 -13.29
CA LYS A 110 -1.33 -18.30 -13.39
C LYS A 110 -2.07 -19.28 -14.30
N HIS A 111 -3.40 -19.23 -14.33
CA HIS A 111 -4.24 -20.23 -14.97
C HIS A 111 -4.97 -19.72 -16.23
N GLY A 112 -4.91 -18.42 -16.52
CA GLY A 112 -5.54 -17.79 -17.68
C GLY A 112 -7.07 -17.80 -17.62
N LYS A 113 -7.68 -18.09 -16.46
CA LYS A 113 -9.13 -18.16 -16.28
C LYS A 113 -9.54 -17.68 -14.89
N LYS A 114 -10.77 -17.15 -14.81
CA LYS A 114 -11.37 -16.71 -13.55
C LYS A 114 -11.54 -17.86 -12.57
N LEU A 115 -11.28 -17.59 -11.30
CA LEU A 115 -11.58 -18.52 -10.23
C LEU A 115 -13.10 -18.59 -10.03
N ALA A 116 -13.67 -19.80 -9.96
CA ALA A 116 -15.11 -19.97 -9.75
C ALA A 116 -15.51 -19.74 -8.28
N SER A 117 -14.64 -20.10 -7.33
CA SER A 117 -14.82 -19.91 -5.90
C SER A 117 -13.47 -19.95 -5.18
N LEU A 118 -13.30 -19.09 -4.18
CA LEU A 118 -12.13 -19.10 -3.29
C LEU A 118 -12.02 -20.39 -2.47
N ALA A 119 -13.12 -21.11 -2.23
CA ALA A 119 -13.11 -22.38 -1.50
C ALA A 119 -12.33 -23.49 -2.23
N ASP A 120 -12.23 -23.39 -3.57
CA ASP A 120 -11.54 -24.39 -4.39
C ASP A 120 -10.03 -24.12 -4.52
N MET A 121 -9.57 -22.96 -4.06
CA MET A 121 -8.17 -22.56 -4.07
C MET A 121 -7.41 -23.18 -2.89
N ASN A 122 -6.22 -23.69 -3.18
CA ASN A 122 -5.27 -24.06 -2.14
C ASN A 122 -4.64 -22.79 -1.53
N CYS A 123 -4.64 -22.69 -0.21
CA CYS A 123 -4.03 -21.59 0.51
C CYS A 123 -2.54 -21.44 0.13
N PRO A 124 -2.08 -20.25 -0.29
CA PRO A 124 -0.70 -20.04 -0.71
C PRO A 124 0.35 -20.28 0.39
N ALA A 125 -0.05 -20.29 1.67
CA ALA A 125 0.88 -20.48 2.78
C ALA A 125 0.99 -21.93 3.28
N CYS A 126 -0.10 -22.70 3.30
CA CYS A 126 -0.11 -24.05 3.87
C CYS A 126 -0.53 -25.15 2.87
N GLY A 127 -1.02 -24.78 1.68
CA GLY A 127 -1.43 -25.72 0.65
C GLY A 127 -2.78 -26.42 0.88
N ASN A 128 -3.40 -26.24 2.05
CA ASN A 128 -4.72 -26.78 2.34
C ASN A 128 -5.83 -26.02 1.60
N LYS A 129 -6.95 -26.70 1.33
CA LYS A 129 -8.18 -26.07 0.84
C LYS A 129 -9.05 -25.63 2.02
N GLY A 130 -9.76 -24.52 1.82
CA GLY A 130 -10.49 -23.81 2.87
C GLY A 130 -9.59 -22.96 3.76
#